data_AF-A0A358QXK3-F1
#
_entry.id   AF-A0A358QXK3-F1
#
_cell.length_a   1.000
_cell.length_b   1.000
_cell.length_c   1.000
_cell.angle_alpha   90.00
_cell.angle_beta   90.00
_cell.angle_gamma   90.00
#
_symmetry.space_group_name_H-M   'P 1'
#
loop_
_entity.id
_entity.type
_entity.pdbx_description
1 polymer ?
#
loop_
_entity_poly.entity_id
_entity_poly.type
_entity_poly.pdbx_seq_one_letter_code
_entity_poly.pdbx_strand_id
1 'polypeptide(L)'
;MERNSLNNQGYKLESQIREAFGRVTYTQTCHEKKIQRLLKINNNIKVWQIILSAVTTGSFLASLITSEKISGIIGALFSLTLLILNTYNKNFILAETAQKHQQASDLLWKIREEYVSLLTDFEILEPEKIMGKRDELQERTAEVYSNFPRTDPKSYAEAQKALKTEEEQTFSEKEIDIMLPNSIRRCIRDIT
;
A
#
# COMPACT_ATOMS: atom_id res chain seq x y z
N MET A 1 -6.05 -48.73 2.50
CA MET A 1 -6.05 -47.56 3.43
C MET A 1 -5.19 -46.39 2.94
N GLU A 2 -4.50 -46.47 1.80
CA GLU A 2 -3.55 -45.42 1.33
C GLU A 2 -4.18 -44.24 0.57
N ARG A 3 -5.41 -44.37 0.07
CA ARG A 3 -6.07 -43.30 -0.73
C ARG A 3 -6.47 -42.05 0.09
N ASN A 4 -6.47 -42.12 1.43
CA ASN A 4 -6.81 -41.00 2.30
C ASN A 4 -5.60 -40.18 2.78
N SER A 5 -4.38 -40.72 2.77
CA SER A 5 -3.20 -40.01 3.30
C SER A 5 -2.66 -38.98 2.30
N LEU A 6 -2.64 -39.30 1.01
CA LEU A 6 -2.19 -38.40 -0.06
C LEU A 6 -3.13 -37.19 -0.22
N ASN A 7 -4.45 -37.41 -0.22
CA ASN A 7 -5.43 -36.31 -0.21
C ASN A 7 -5.29 -35.43 1.05
N ASN A 8 -4.95 -36.02 2.19
CA ASN A 8 -4.74 -35.27 3.43
C ASN A 8 -3.42 -34.47 3.41
N GLN A 9 -2.37 -34.97 2.76
CA GLN A 9 -1.12 -34.24 2.57
C GLN A 9 -1.27 -33.08 1.59
N GLY A 10 -1.90 -33.31 0.44
CA GLY A 10 -2.23 -32.26 -0.54
C GLY A 10 -3.06 -31.15 0.09
N TYR A 11 -4.12 -31.50 0.82
CA TYR A 11 -4.96 -30.53 1.54
C TYR A 11 -4.18 -29.70 2.56
N LYS A 12 -3.30 -30.33 3.35
CA LYS A 12 -2.46 -29.61 4.33
C LYS A 12 -1.50 -28.64 3.64
N LEU A 13 -0.91 -29.06 2.53
CA LEU A 13 0.00 -28.24 1.73
C LEU A 13 -0.72 -27.05 1.11
N GLU A 14 -1.88 -27.28 0.49
CA GLU A 14 -2.72 -26.23 -0.08
C GLU A 14 -3.13 -25.21 0.99
N SER A 15 -3.59 -25.69 2.16
CA SER A 15 -3.98 -24.86 3.29
C SER A 15 -2.83 -23.97 3.77
N GLN A 16 -1.62 -24.52 3.87
CA GLN A 16 -0.41 -23.75 4.21
C GLN A 16 -0.13 -22.64 3.19
N ILE A 17 -0.28 -22.93 1.90
CA ILE A 17 -0.07 -21.95 0.82
C ILE A 17 -1.15 -20.87 0.85
N ARG A 18 -2.42 -21.22 1.07
CA ARG A 18 -3.53 -20.27 1.23
C ARG A 18 -3.31 -19.34 2.42
N GLU A 19 -2.83 -19.86 3.54
CA GLU A 19 -2.50 -19.04 4.70
C GLU A 19 -1.32 -18.09 4.42
N ALA A 20 -0.28 -18.58 3.74
CA ALA A 20 0.86 -17.76 3.33
C ALA A 20 0.43 -16.62 2.38
N PHE A 21 -0.38 -16.94 1.37
CA PHE A 21 -1.02 -15.95 0.49
C PHE A 21 -1.78 -14.90 1.31
N GLY A 22 -2.62 -15.32 2.25
CA GLY A 22 -3.38 -14.41 3.11
C GLY A 22 -2.49 -13.46 3.91
N ARG A 23 -1.39 -13.96 4.49
CA ARG A 23 -0.42 -13.14 5.24
C ARG A 23 0.28 -12.12 4.35
N VAL A 24 0.67 -12.52 3.14
CA VAL A 24 1.31 -11.62 2.16
C VAL A 24 0.33 -10.53 1.72
N THR A 25 -0.91 -10.89 1.37
CA THR A 25 -1.98 -9.94 1.01
C THR A 25 -2.22 -8.93 2.12
N TYR A 26 -2.36 -9.38 3.37
CA TYR A 26 -2.51 -8.47 4.51
C TYR A 26 -1.33 -7.51 4.65
N THR A 27 -0.11 -8.04 4.54
CA THR A 27 1.10 -7.23 4.73
C THR A 27 1.25 -6.20 3.62
N GLN A 28 1.04 -6.58 2.36
CA GLN A 28 1.00 -5.68 1.22
C GLN A 28 -0.01 -4.54 1.46
N THR A 29 -1.26 -4.86 1.80
CA THR A 29 -2.28 -3.83 2.04
C THR A 29 -1.90 -2.92 3.21
N CYS A 30 -1.24 -3.43 4.26
CA CYS A 30 -0.71 -2.59 5.33
C CYS A 30 0.32 -1.57 4.81
N HIS A 31 1.20 -1.97 3.89
CA HIS A 31 2.13 -1.06 3.24
C HIS A 31 1.38 0.00 2.41
N GLU A 32 0.37 -0.39 1.63
CA GLU A 32 -0.48 0.54 0.86
C GLU A 32 -1.15 1.60 1.75
N LYS A 33 -1.77 1.19 2.86
CA LYS A 33 -2.39 2.14 3.82
C LYS A 33 -1.35 3.06 4.46
N LYS A 34 -0.16 2.55 4.75
CA LYS A 34 0.95 3.36 5.28
C LYS A 34 1.41 4.41 4.26
N ILE A 35 1.58 4.03 2.99
CA ILE A 35 1.99 4.90 1.90
C ILE A 35 0.97 6.04 1.73
N GLN A 36 -0.31 5.72 1.61
CA GLN A 36 -1.38 6.70 1.48
C GLN A 36 -1.35 7.74 2.62
N ARG A 37 -1.16 7.28 3.86
CA ARG A 37 -1.08 8.16 5.05
C ARG A 37 0.15 9.06 5.01
N LEU A 38 1.33 8.50 4.72
CA LEU A 38 2.58 9.26 4.63
C LEU A 38 2.51 10.33 3.53
N LEU A 39 2.01 9.97 2.34
CA LEU A 39 1.86 10.90 1.22
C LEU A 39 0.84 11.99 1.52
N LYS A 40 -0.28 11.66 2.18
CA LYS A 40 -1.27 12.65 2.62
C LYS A 40 -0.67 13.66 3.60
N ILE A 41 0.09 13.21 4.60
CA ILE A 41 0.76 14.11 5.55
C ILE A 41 1.78 14.99 4.82
N ASN A 42 2.61 14.40 3.96
CA ASN A 42 3.59 15.13 3.16
C ASN A 42 2.94 16.20 2.28
N ASN A 43 1.82 15.88 1.61
CA ASN A 43 1.10 16.84 0.79
C ASN A 43 0.49 17.97 1.63
N ASN A 44 -0.08 17.66 2.80
CA ASN A 44 -0.62 18.67 3.70
C ASN A 44 0.46 19.65 4.17
N ILE A 45 1.66 19.15 4.51
CA ILE A 45 2.80 20.00 4.88
C ILE A 45 3.16 20.95 3.73
N LYS A 46 3.25 20.44 2.50
CA LYS A 46 3.52 21.26 1.31
C LYS A 46 2.49 22.35 1.09
N VAL A 47 1.20 22.03 1.25
CA VAL A 47 0.12 23.03 1.14
C VAL A 47 0.26 24.11 2.20
N TRP A 48 0.54 23.74 3.46
CA TRP A 48 0.78 24.72 4.53
C TRP A 48 2.00 25.60 4.24
N GLN A 49 3.08 25.05 3.69
CA GLN A 49 4.24 25.84 3.28
C GLN A 49 3.87 26.89 2.23
N ILE A 50 3.04 26.53 1.23
CA ILE A 50 2.57 27.46 0.21
C ILE A 50 1.73 28.57 0.84
N ILE A 51 0.77 28.23 1.70
CA ILE A 51 -0.10 29.20 2.38
C ILE A 51 0.73 30.16 3.25
N LEU A 52 1.62 29.62 4.09
CA LEU A 52 2.49 30.43 4.95
C LEU A 52 3.43 31.32 4.15
N SER A 53 3.93 30.84 3.00
CA SER A 53 4.76 31.65 2.09
C SER A 53 3.99 32.81 1.47
N ALA A 54 2.75 32.56 1.03
CA ALA A 54 1.88 33.59 0.47
C ALA A 54 1.51 34.66 1.51
N VAL A 55 1.13 34.23 2.73
CA VAL A 55 0.83 35.14 3.85
C VAL A 55 2.07 35.97 4.22
N THR A 56 3.24 35.33 4.37
CA THR A 56 4.50 36.02 4.68
C THR A 56 4.84 37.08 3.64
N THR A 57 4.74 36.72 2.35
CA THR A 57 5.02 37.65 1.24
C THR A 57 4.01 38.80 1.21
N GLY A 58 2.73 38.50 1.38
CA GLY A 58 1.66 39.50 1.45
C GLY A 58 1.83 40.48 2.62
N SER A 59 2.21 39.98 3.80
CA SER A 59 2.50 40.82 4.97
C SER A 59 3.69 41.74 4.76
N PHE A 60 4.74 41.29 4.08
CA PHE A 60 5.86 42.17 3.74
C PHE A 60 5.47 43.25 2.73
N LEU A 61 4.72 42.90 1.66
CA LEU A 61 4.23 43.87 0.69
C LEU A 61 3.31 44.92 1.34
N ALA A 62 2.39 44.49 2.20
CA ALA A 62 1.52 45.39 2.93
C ALA A 62 2.32 46.34 3.85
N SER A 63 3.33 45.82 4.57
CA SER A 63 4.18 46.65 5.43
C SER A 63 4.92 47.76 4.69
N LEU A 64 5.28 47.54 3.41
CA LEU A 64 5.93 48.55 2.58
C LEU A 64 4.96 49.63 2.11
N ILE A 65 3.71 49.28 1.85
CA ILE A 65 2.70 50.20 1.31
C ILE A 65 2.05 51.01 2.43
N THR A 66 1.69 50.38 3.55
CA THR A 66 0.89 51.01 4.61
C THR A 66 1.72 51.61 5.75
N SER A 67 3.04 51.38 5.78
CA SER A 67 3.94 51.81 6.87
C SER A 67 3.56 51.26 8.26
N GLU A 68 2.65 50.30 8.33
CA GLU A 68 2.18 49.73 9.60
C GLU A 68 3.14 48.68 10.13
N LYS A 69 3.75 48.95 11.29
CA LYS A 69 4.67 48.03 11.98
C LYS A 69 4.06 46.67 12.29
N ILE A 70 2.73 46.61 12.45
CA ILE A 70 2.00 45.37 12.78
C ILE A 70 2.14 44.34 11.65
N SER A 71 2.09 44.76 10.39
CA SER A 71 2.23 43.87 9.24
C SER A 71 3.63 43.21 9.18
N GLY A 72 4.67 43.97 9.55
CA GLY A 72 6.03 43.44 9.67
C GLY A 72 6.19 42.38 10.76
N ILE A 73 5.56 42.58 11.93
CA ILE A 73 5.59 41.60 13.04
C ILE A 73 4.87 40.31 12.64
N ILE A 74 3.71 40.42 12.00
CA ILE A 74 2.94 39.27 11.49
C ILE A 74 3.77 38.51 10.45
N GLY A 75 4.37 39.21 9.48
CA GLY A 75 5.25 38.62 8.47
C GLY A 75 6.45 37.89 9.08
N ALA A 76 7.09 38.48 10.10
CA ALA A 76 8.21 37.85 10.79
C ALA A 76 7.82 36.54 11.52
N LEU A 77 6.66 36.51 12.18
CA LEU A 77 6.17 35.31 12.86
C LEU A 77 5.86 34.17 11.87
N PHE A 78 5.15 34.48 10.78
CA PHE A 78 4.86 33.49 9.75
C PHE A 78 6.12 33.02 9.03
N SER A 79 7.09 33.91 8.80
CA SER A 79 8.39 33.56 8.22
C SER A 79 9.18 32.59 9.12
N LEU A 80 9.21 32.85 10.44
CA LEU A 80 9.84 31.94 11.40
C LEU A 80 9.15 30.57 11.43
N THR A 81 7.82 30.55 11.42
CA THR A 81 7.03 29.32 11.39
C THR A 81 7.29 28.52 10.11
N LEU A 82 7.34 29.21 8.96
CA LEU A 82 7.70 28.62 7.67
C LEU A 82 9.12 28.05 7.67
N LEU A 83 10.08 28.75 8.29
CA LEU A 83 11.47 28.29 8.42
C LEU A 83 11.54 27.00 9.25
N ILE A 84 10.83 26.93 10.37
CA ILE A 84 10.75 25.72 11.20
C ILE A 84 10.14 24.57 10.40
N LEU A 85 9.04 24.83 9.68
CA LEU A 85 8.36 23.81 8.89
C LEU A 85 9.24 23.30 7.73
N ASN A 86 9.96 24.20 7.04
CA ASN A 86 10.92 23.84 6.01
C ASN A 86 12.07 22.99 6.56
N THR A 87 12.59 23.35 7.73
CA THR A 87 13.67 22.61 8.40
C THR A 87 13.19 21.22 8.82
N TYR A 88 11.98 21.13 9.40
CA TYR A 88 11.36 19.86 9.74
C TYR A 88 11.16 18.98 8.49
N ASN A 89 10.55 19.52 7.42
CA ASN A 89 10.32 18.74 6.20
C ASN A 89 11.62 18.27 5.52
N LYS A 90 12.70 19.07 5.61
CA LYS A 90 14.02 18.66 5.12
C LYS A 90 14.58 17.45 5.89
N ASN A 91 14.29 17.37 7.19
CA ASN A 91 14.80 16.30 8.05
C ASN A 91 13.87 15.07 8.10
N PHE A 92 12.56 15.26 7.86
CA PHE A 92 11.58 14.18 7.83
C PHE A 92 11.40 13.66 6.41
N ILE A 93 11.99 12.50 6.14
CA ILE A 93 11.93 11.88 4.82
C ILE A 93 10.63 11.07 4.66
N LEU A 94 9.48 11.75 4.80
CA LEU A 94 8.15 11.14 4.64
C LEU A 94 7.99 10.52 3.25
N ALA A 95 8.44 11.23 2.21
CA ALA A 95 8.39 10.76 0.83
C ALA A 95 9.32 9.56 0.60
N GLU A 96 10.55 9.58 1.11
CA GLU A 96 11.46 8.42 0.99
C GLU A 96 10.96 7.23 1.80
N THR A 97 10.40 7.46 2.99
CA THR A 97 9.80 6.39 3.80
C THR A 97 8.60 5.78 3.07
N ALA A 98 7.75 6.61 2.46
CA ALA A 98 6.66 6.14 1.61
C ALA A 98 7.20 5.34 0.42
N GLN A 99 8.28 5.78 -0.23
CA GLN A 99 8.93 5.06 -1.32
C GLN A 99 9.46 3.68 -0.87
N LYS A 100 10.08 3.58 0.31
CA LYS A 100 10.53 2.28 0.86
C LYS A 100 9.35 1.34 1.12
N HIS A 101 8.23 1.87 1.64
CA HIS A 101 7.02 1.05 1.78
C HIS A 101 6.42 0.68 0.42
N GLN A 102 6.49 1.55 -0.60
CA GLN A 102 6.03 1.25 -1.96
C GLN A 102 6.83 0.10 -2.57
N GLN A 103 8.16 0.16 -2.47
CA GLN A 103 9.02 -0.93 -2.95
C GLN A 103 8.69 -2.27 -2.28
N ALA A 104 8.48 -2.28 -0.96
CA ALA A 104 8.04 -3.48 -0.25
C ALA A 104 6.67 -3.96 -0.75
N SER A 105 5.73 -3.05 -0.97
CA SER A 105 4.39 -3.36 -1.47
C SER A 105 4.43 -3.97 -2.87
N ASP A 106 5.23 -3.41 -3.78
CA ASP A 106 5.35 -3.88 -5.16
C ASP A 106 5.95 -5.30 -5.21
N LEU A 107 6.97 -5.57 -4.37
CA LEU A 107 7.57 -6.89 -4.25
C LEU A 107 6.58 -7.91 -3.67
N LEU A 108 5.85 -7.54 -2.60
CA LEU A 108 4.83 -8.40 -2.00
C LEU A 108 3.66 -8.65 -2.95
N TRP A 109 3.26 -7.65 -3.74
CA TRP A 109 2.25 -7.82 -4.78
C TRP A 109 2.67 -8.89 -5.79
N LYS A 110 3.92 -8.84 -6.28
CA LYS A 110 4.42 -9.85 -7.21
C LYS A 110 4.40 -11.27 -6.59
N ILE A 111 4.86 -11.40 -5.34
CA ILE A 111 4.81 -12.67 -4.60
C ILE A 111 3.36 -13.17 -4.44
N ARG A 112 2.44 -12.26 -4.10
CA ARG A 112 1.01 -12.57 -3.97
C ARG A 112 0.43 -13.14 -5.26
N GLU A 113 0.68 -12.50 -6.40
CA GLU A 113 0.18 -12.98 -7.69
C GLU A 113 0.73 -14.37 -8.03
N GLU A 114 2.01 -14.63 -7.69
CA GLU A 114 2.60 -15.96 -7.88
C GLU A 114 2.00 -17.02 -6.96
N TYR A 115 1.58 -16.65 -5.74
CA TYR A 115 0.78 -17.54 -4.89
C TYR A 115 -0.59 -17.86 -5.51
N VAL A 116 -1.26 -16.89 -6.15
CA VAL A 116 -2.53 -17.13 -6.85
C VAL A 116 -2.32 -18.10 -8.02
N SER A 117 -1.26 -17.90 -8.81
CA SER A 117 -0.89 -18.84 -9.88
C SER A 117 -0.62 -20.24 -9.32
N LEU A 118 0.17 -20.35 -8.25
CA LEU A 118 0.48 -21.65 -7.62
C LEU A 118 -0.78 -22.35 -7.09
N LEU A 119 -1.72 -21.61 -6.50
CA LEU A 119 -2.99 -22.16 -6.02
C LEU A 119 -3.90 -22.60 -7.18
N THR A 120 -3.83 -21.91 -8.32
CA THR A 120 -4.58 -22.25 -9.54
C THR A 120 -4.02 -23.52 -10.18
N ASP A 121 -2.69 -23.63 -10.24
CA ASP A 121 -2.00 -24.76 -10.86
C ASP A 121 -1.85 -25.97 -9.91
N PHE A 122 -2.38 -25.86 -8.67
CA PHE A 122 -2.14 -26.83 -7.59
C PHE A 122 -2.57 -28.26 -7.94
N GLU A 123 -3.67 -28.43 -8.68
CA GLU A 123 -4.17 -29.74 -9.10
C GLU A 123 -3.41 -30.32 -10.32
N ILE A 124 -2.60 -29.51 -10.99
CA ILE A 124 -1.92 -29.85 -12.24
C ILE A 124 -0.43 -30.17 -11.99
N LEU A 125 0.17 -29.54 -10.98
CA LEU A 125 1.60 -29.67 -10.68
C LEU A 125 1.90 -30.89 -9.79
N GLU A 126 3.07 -31.48 -10.02
CA GLU A 126 3.61 -32.53 -9.15
C GLU A 126 3.94 -31.97 -7.75
N PRO A 127 3.72 -32.74 -6.67
CA PRO A 127 3.91 -32.28 -5.29
C PRO A 127 5.28 -31.64 -5.02
N GLU A 128 6.36 -32.21 -5.57
CA GLU A 128 7.73 -31.70 -5.37
C GLU A 128 7.90 -30.29 -5.96
N LYS A 129 7.24 -30.01 -7.10
CA LYS A 129 7.28 -28.68 -7.72
C LYS A 129 6.50 -27.66 -6.89
N ILE A 130 5.34 -28.07 -6.35
CA ILE A 130 4.53 -27.22 -5.47
C ILE A 130 5.31 -26.86 -4.21
N MET A 131 5.95 -27.86 -3.59
CA MET A 131 6.79 -27.66 -2.41
C MET A 131 7.95 -26.71 -2.71
N GLY A 132 8.68 -26.92 -3.80
CA GLY A 132 9.78 -26.04 -4.20
C GLY A 132 9.33 -24.60 -4.47
N LYS A 133 8.19 -24.41 -5.14
CA LYS A 133 7.61 -23.08 -5.38
C LYS A 133 7.16 -22.39 -4.11
N ARG A 134 6.52 -23.12 -3.19
CA ARG A 134 6.15 -22.59 -1.88
C ARG A 134 7.39 -22.11 -1.12
N ASP A 135 8.45 -22.91 -1.08
CA ASP A 135 9.67 -22.58 -0.32
C ASP A 135 10.38 -21.35 -0.92
N GLU A 136 10.46 -21.27 -2.25
CA GLU A 136 10.95 -20.09 -2.98
C GLU A 136 10.17 -18.81 -2.62
N LEU A 137 8.84 -18.88 -2.63
CA LEU A 137 7.98 -17.74 -2.31
C LEU A 137 8.10 -17.32 -0.84
N GLN A 138 8.28 -18.28 0.07
CA GLN A 138 8.49 -18.00 1.49
C GLN A 138 9.84 -17.32 1.73
N GLU A 139 10.90 -17.77 1.07
CA GLU A 139 12.23 -17.16 1.17
C GLU A 139 12.20 -15.71 0.66
N ARG A 140 11.63 -15.48 -0.53
CA ARG A 140 11.45 -14.11 -1.08
C ARG A 140 10.62 -13.23 -0.15
N THR A 141 9.59 -13.79 0.50
CA THR A 141 8.80 -13.05 1.49
C THR A 141 9.67 -12.68 2.71
N ALA A 142 10.50 -13.59 3.19
CA ALA A 142 11.41 -13.34 4.30
C ALA A 142 12.47 -12.28 3.96
N GLU A 143 12.99 -12.29 2.73
CA GLU A 143 13.88 -11.24 2.22
C GLU A 143 13.21 -9.86 2.27
N VAL A 144 11.95 -9.74 1.81
CA VAL A 144 11.23 -8.47 1.88
C VAL A 144 11.08 -8.03 3.35
N TYR A 145 10.68 -8.93 4.23
CA TYR A 145 10.47 -8.60 5.65
C TYR A 145 11.75 -8.23 6.40
N SER A 146 12.91 -8.66 5.90
CA SER A 146 14.21 -8.37 6.50
C SER A 146 14.81 -7.07 5.99
N ASN A 147 14.55 -6.70 4.73
CA ASN A 147 15.18 -5.57 4.06
C ASN A 147 14.35 -4.28 4.07
N PHE A 148 13.05 -4.34 4.36
CA PHE A 148 12.14 -3.19 4.29
C PHE A 148 11.54 -2.81 5.64
N PRO A 149 11.11 -1.54 5.82
CA PRO A 149 10.53 -1.07 7.08
C PRO A 149 9.24 -1.81 7.42
N ARG A 150 9.06 -2.12 8.71
CA ARG A 150 7.83 -2.71 9.24
C ARG A 150 6.66 -1.71 9.20
N THR A 151 5.45 -2.23 9.06
CA THR A 151 4.21 -1.46 9.13
C THR A 151 3.80 -1.20 10.59
N ASP A 152 2.68 -0.50 10.80
CA ASP A 152 2.19 -0.14 12.14
C ASP A 152 0.78 -0.69 12.43
N PRO A 153 0.37 -0.80 13.71
CA PRO A 153 -0.94 -1.34 14.09
C PRO A 153 -2.12 -0.60 13.46
N LYS A 154 -1.99 0.71 13.21
CA LYS A 154 -3.04 1.49 12.56
C LYS A 154 -3.19 1.10 11.09
N SER A 155 -2.08 0.89 10.37
CA SER A 155 -2.11 0.32 9.02
C SER A 155 -2.71 -1.08 8.99
N TYR A 156 -2.46 -1.91 10.00
CA TYR A 156 -3.09 -3.23 10.09
C TYR A 156 -4.61 -3.18 10.29
N ALA A 157 -5.08 -2.29 11.17
CA ALA A 157 -6.52 -2.08 11.36
C ALA A 157 -7.21 -1.55 10.08
N GLU A 158 -6.57 -0.60 9.39
CA GLU A 158 -7.08 -0.07 8.11
C GLU A 158 -7.08 -1.15 7.02
N ALA A 159 -6.03 -1.98 6.93
CA ALA A 159 -5.97 -3.10 5.99
C ALA A 159 -7.03 -4.17 6.29
N GLN A 160 -7.27 -4.48 7.57
CA GLN A 160 -8.31 -5.43 7.96
C GLN A 160 -9.69 -4.97 7.52
N LYS A 161 -10.01 -3.68 7.72
CA LYS A 161 -11.28 -3.08 7.28
C LYS A 161 -11.40 -3.15 5.76
N ALA A 162 -10.36 -2.69 5.05
CA ALA A 162 -10.29 -2.70 3.60
C ALA A 162 -10.55 -4.09 3.00
N LEU A 163 -9.86 -5.11 3.51
CA LEU A 163 -9.93 -6.47 2.95
C LEU A 163 -11.21 -7.21 3.35
N LYS A 164 -11.72 -7.01 4.58
CA LYS A 164 -12.89 -7.76 5.07
C LYS A 164 -14.23 -7.11 4.76
N THR A 165 -14.25 -5.79 4.59
CA THR A 165 -15.50 -5.02 4.55
C THR A 165 -15.63 -4.17 3.30
N GLU A 166 -14.52 -3.73 2.71
CA GLU A 166 -14.52 -2.86 1.52
C GLU A 166 -14.11 -3.61 0.24
N GLU A 167 -13.84 -4.92 0.34
CA GLU A 167 -13.55 -5.82 -0.80
C GLU A 167 -12.40 -5.33 -1.71
N GLU A 168 -11.45 -4.55 -1.18
CA GLU A 168 -10.42 -3.84 -1.99
C GLU A 168 -9.52 -4.74 -2.85
N GLN A 169 -9.52 -6.06 -2.61
CA GLN A 169 -8.71 -7.06 -3.33
C GLN A 169 -9.54 -8.23 -3.86
N THR A 170 -10.87 -8.08 -3.93
CA THR A 170 -11.79 -9.11 -4.43
C THR A 170 -12.84 -8.46 -5.32
N PHE A 171 -13.21 -9.11 -6.40
CA PHE A 171 -14.22 -8.60 -7.32
C PHE A 171 -15.28 -9.68 -7.55
N SER A 172 -16.53 -9.26 -7.64
CA SER A 172 -17.59 -10.09 -8.21
C SER A 172 -17.39 -10.27 -9.71
N GLU A 173 -17.87 -11.38 -10.29
CA GLU A 173 -17.82 -11.61 -11.75
C GLU A 173 -18.44 -10.46 -12.54
N LYS A 174 -19.49 -9.84 -11.99
CA LYS A 174 -20.14 -8.67 -12.60
C LYS A 174 -19.23 -7.45 -12.66
N GLU A 175 -18.48 -7.17 -11.58
CA GLU A 175 -17.52 -6.06 -11.56
C GLU A 175 -16.39 -6.28 -12.55
N ILE A 176 -15.86 -7.52 -12.62
CA ILE A 176 -14.85 -7.91 -13.60
C ILE A 176 -15.37 -7.66 -15.01
N ASP A 177 -16.57 -8.14 -15.33
CA ASP A 177 -17.16 -8.00 -16.65
C ASP A 177 -17.31 -6.54 -17.09
N ILE A 178 -17.71 -5.63 -16.18
CA ILE A 178 -17.83 -4.21 -16.50
C ILE A 178 -16.46 -3.61 -16.90
N MET A 179 -15.38 -4.06 -16.26
CA MET A 179 -14.01 -3.62 -16.56
C MET A 179 -13.46 -4.21 -17.86
N LEU A 180 -13.96 -5.37 -18.28
CA LEU A 180 -13.50 -6.05 -19.49
C LEU A 180 -14.15 -5.50 -20.78
N PRO A 181 -13.44 -5.55 -21.92
CA PRO A 181 -14.04 -5.35 -23.25
C PRO A 181 -15.21 -6.29 -23.51
N ASN A 182 -16.23 -5.81 -24.22
CA ASN A 182 -17.48 -6.55 -24.49
C ASN A 182 -17.26 -7.99 -24.99
N SER A 183 -16.24 -8.23 -25.82
CA SER A 183 -15.97 -9.52 -26.46
C SER A 183 -15.57 -10.65 -25.49
N ILE A 184 -15.11 -10.32 -24.28
CA ILE A 184 -14.60 -11.31 -23.32
C ILE A 184 -15.36 -11.33 -21.99
N ARG A 185 -16.49 -10.61 -21.91
CA ARG A 185 -17.41 -10.67 -20.77
C ARG A 185 -18.09 -12.03 -20.68
N ARG A 186 -18.32 -12.52 -19.45
CA ARG A 186 -18.90 -13.84 -19.18
C ARG A 186 -20.40 -13.79 -18.90
N CYS A 187 -20.91 -12.81 -18.16
CA CYS A 187 -22.33 -12.64 -17.83
C CYS A 187 -23.23 -12.39 -19.05
N ILE A 188 -22.68 -11.96 -20.20
CA ILE A 188 -23.44 -11.86 -21.46
C ILE A 188 -23.75 -13.26 -22.03
N ARG A 189 -22.92 -14.27 -21.72
CA ARG A 189 -23.03 -15.62 -22.29
C ARG A 189 -24.14 -16.46 -21.66
N ASP A 190 -24.65 -16.08 -20.49
CA ASP A 190 -25.73 -16.80 -19.81
C ASP A 190 -27.14 -16.41 -20.31
N ILE A 191 -27.26 -15.47 -21.26
CA ILE A 191 -28.55 -14.94 -21.79
C ILE A 191 -28.84 -15.44 -23.23
N THR A 192 -27.94 -16.22 -23.82
CA THR A 192 -28.07 -16.81 -25.18
C THR A 192 -27.95 -18.31 -25.16
#